data_AF-A0A534KLS9-F1
#
_entry.id   AF-A0A534KLS9-F1
#
_cell.length_a   1.000
_cell.length_b   1.000
_cell.length_c   1.000
_cell.angle_alpha   90.00
_cell.angle_beta   90.00
_cell.angle_gamma   90.00
#
_symmetry.space_group_name_H-M   'P 1'
#
loop_
_entity.id
_entity.type
_entity.pdbx_description
1 polymer ?
#
loop_
_entity_poly.entity_id
_entity_poly.type
_entity_poly.pdbx_seq_one_letter_code
_entity_poly.pdbx_strand_id
1 'polypeptide(L)'
;AALAELPNGRIVRDRHLLAVVEMVCREATEVAKAEGARVDQEELRHRTLLVAKRTAANRASMLQDLDRHHRTEIDAITGSIVRAAKRHRIPVPLNAALYALVRARETEF
;
A
#
# COMPACT_ATOMS: atom_id res chain seq x y z
N ALA A 1 2.12 6.80 2.43
CA ALA A 1 2.18 7.65 3.64
C ALA A 1 3.45 7.37 4.44
N ALA A 2 3.65 6.14 4.96
CA ALA A 2 4.81 5.81 5.80
C ALA A 2 6.16 6.16 5.17
N LEU A 3 6.45 5.66 3.96
CA LEU A 3 7.71 5.97 3.26
C LEU A 3 7.93 7.46 2.96
N ALA A 4 6.85 8.26 2.86
CA ALA A 4 6.95 9.69 2.63
C ALA A 4 6.96 10.50 3.94
N GLU A 5 6.76 9.83 5.08
CA GLU A 5 6.65 10.45 6.41
C GLU A 5 5.56 11.52 6.50
N LEU A 6 4.44 11.29 5.77
CA LEU A 6 3.33 12.24 5.67
C LEU A 6 2.04 11.70 6.33
N PRO A 7 1.16 12.58 6.86
CA PRO A 7 -0.20 12.21 7.24
C PRO A 7 -0.99 11.65 6.05
N ASN A 8 -1.99 10.80 6.32
CA ASN A 8 -2.79 10.14 5.28
C ASN A 8 -3.46 11.14 4.32
N GLY A 9 -3.86 12.30 4.82
CA GLY A 9 -4.51 13.35 4.02
C GLY A 9 -3.62 13.91 2.91
N ARG A 10 -2.29 13.73 2.98
CA ARG A 10 -1.39 14.14 1.89
C ARG A 10 -1.53 13.25 0.66
N ILE A 11 -1.94 11.99 0.81
CA ILE A 11 -2.16 11.08 -0.32
C ILE A 11 -3.16 11.67 -1.31
N VAL A 12 -4.25 12.26 -0.81
CA VAL A 12 -5.33 12.79 -1.68
C VAL A 12 -5.05 14.20 -2.22
N ARG A 13 -4.03 14.90 -1.69
CA ARG A 13 -3.69 16.28 -2.07
C ARG A 13 -2.46 16.37 -2.98
N ASP A 14 -1.69 15.29 -3.07
CA ASP A 14 -0.45 15.23 -3.84
C ASP A 14 -0.66 14.43 -5.12
N ARG A 15 -0.53 15.09 -6.28
CA ARG A 15 -0.72 14.46 -7.59
C ARG A 15 0.22 13.27 -7.84
N HIS A 16 1.43 13.31 -7.28
CA HIS A 16 2.42 12.26 -7.46
C HIS A 16 2.03 11.02 -6.65
N LEU A 17 1.53 11.21 -5.43
CA LEU A 17 1.01 10.12 -4.61
C LEU A 17 -0.28 9.52 -5.18
N LEU A 18 -1.17 10.35 -5.74
CA LEU A 18 -2.39 9.87 -6.41
C LEU A 18 -2.08 8.92 -7.57
N ALA A 19 -1.10 9.26 -8.41
CA ALA A 19 -0.66 8.39 -9.51
C ALA A 19 -0.13 7.04 -8.98
N VAL A 20 0.65 7.06 -7.90
CA VAL A 20 1.13 5.81 -7.25
C VAL A 20 -0.04 4.98 -6.72
N VAL A 21 -1.02 5.60 -6.05
CA VAL A 21 -2.21 4.89 -5.54
C VAL A 21 -2.97 4.21 -6.68
N GLU A 22 -3.15 4.89 -7.80
CA GLU A 22 -3.84 4.32 -8.96
C GLU A 22 -3.14 3.05 -9.47
N MET A 23 -1.83 3.11 -9.67
CA MET A 23 -1.05 1.98 -10.16
C MET A 23 -0.97 0.83 -9.15
N VAL A 24 -0.81 1.13 -7.86
CA VAL A 24 -0.80 0.13 -6.77
C VAL A 24 -2.16 -0.56 -6.65
N CYS A 25 -3.26 0.20 -6.72
CA CYS A 25 -4.61 -0.36 -6.72
C CYS A 25 -4.83 -1.26 -7.94
N ARG A 26 -4.39 -0.85 -9.14
CA ARG A 26 -4.47 -1.68 -10.35
C ARG A 26 -3.78 -3.02 -10.16
N GLU A 27 -2.52 -3.03 -9.71
CA GLU A 27 -1.77 -4.25 -9.43
C GLU A 27 -2.50 -5.15 -8.42
N ALA A 28 -2.98 -4.56 -7.32
CA ALA A 28 -3.69 -5.30 -6.28
C ALA A 28 -5.03 -5.90 -6.79
N THR A 29 -5.76 -5.18 -7.64
CA THR A 29 -7.00 -5.65 -8.27
C THR A 29 -6.74 -6.88 -9.13
N GLU A 30 -5.70 -6.86 -9.97
CA GLU A 30 -5.38 -8.00 -10.85
C GLU A 30 -5.04 -9.25 -10.03
N VAL A 31 -4.27 -9.10 -8.96
CA VAL A 31 -3.96 -10.22 -8.04
C VAL A 31 -5.22 -10.72 -7.33
N ALA A 32 -6.06 -9.82 -6.83
CA ALA A 32 -7.27 -10.19 -6.13
C ALA A 32 -8.27 -10.92 -7.04
N LYS A 33 -8.41 -10.50 -8.30
CA LYS A 33 -9.22 -11.22 -9.30
C LYS A 33 -8.70 -12.64 -9.56
N ALA A 34 -7.38 -12.81 -9.64
CA ALA A 34 -6.76 -14.13 -9.82
C ALA A 34 -6.95 -15.05 -8.59
N GLU A 35 -7.07 -14.48 -7.39
CA GLU A 35 -7.46 -15.19 -6.17
C GLU A 35 -8.99 -15.45 -6.08
N GLY A 36 -9.77 -15.09 -7.11
CA GLY A 36 -11.20 -15.35 -7.20
C GLY A 36 -12.09 -14.26 -6.58
N ALA A 37 -11.52 -13.14 -6.12
CA ALA A 37 -12.30 -12.04 -5.59
C ALA A 37 -13.01 -11.25 -6.70
N ARG A 38 -14.26 -10.86 -6.45
CA ARG A 38 -14.99 -9.91 -7.29
C ARG A 38 -14.67 -8.51 -6.82
N VAL A 39 -13.62 -7.92 -7.38
CA VAL A 39 -13.19 -6.56 -7.06
C VAL A 39 -13.10 -5.72 -8.32
N ASP A 40 -13.66 -4.51 -8.24
CA ASP A 40 -13.50 -3.49 -9.25
C ASP A 40 -12.34 -2.54 -8.89
N GLN A 41 -11.55 -2.16 -9.89
CA GLN A 41 -10.39 -1.30 -9.68
C GLN A 41 -10.78 0.10 -9.22
N GLU A 42 -11.83 0.65 -9.83
CA GLU A 42 -12.29 1.99 -9.51
C GLU A 42 -12.91 2.05 -8.11
N GLU A 43 -13.70 1.03 -7.74
CA GLU A 43 -14.21 0.90 -6.37
C GLU A 43 -13.06 0.79 -5.36
N LEU A 44 -12.05 -0.07 -5.62
CA LEU A 44 -10.90 -0.23 -4.74
C LEU A 44 -10.13 1.09 -4.59
N ARG A 45 -9.85 1.78 -5.70
CA ARG A 45 -9.20 3.10 -5.70
C ARG A 45 -10.02 4.10 -4.90
N HIS A 46 -11.32 4.19 -5.15
CA HIS A 46 -12.22 5.11 -4.47
C HIS A 46 -12.23 4.87 -2.96
N ARG A 47 -12.34 3.60 -2.53
CA ARG A 47 -12.32 3.23 -1.11
C ARG A 47 -10.99 3.57 -0.45
N THR A 48 -9.86 3.31 -1.11
CA THR A 48 -8.53 3.70 -0.62
C THR A 48 -8.43 5.21 -0.40
N LEU A 49 -8.86 6.02 -1.37
CA LEU A 49 -8.84 7.48 -1.26
C LEU A 49 -9.82 7.98 -0.19
N LEU A 50 -10.98 7.34 -0.04
CA LEU A 50 -11.95 7.68 0.99
C LEU A 50 -11.40 7.43 2.39
N VAL A 51 -10.69 6.32 2.61
CA VAL A 51 -10.01 6.05 3.89
C VAL A 51 -8.94 7.10 4.17
N ALA A 52 -8.11 7.42 3.17
CA ALA A 52 -7.08 8.45 3.32
C ALA A 52 -7.68 9.83 3.65
N LYS A 53 -8.83 10.18 3.05
CA LYS A 53 -9.58 11.41 3.34
C LYS A 53 -10.21 11.40 4.73
N ARG A 54 -10.85 10.30 5.14
CA ARG A 54 -11.51 10.18 6.45
C ARG A 54 -10.51 10.18 7.61
N THR A 55 -9.30 9.71 7.36
CA THR A 55 -8.21 9.68 8.33
C THR A 55 -7.15 10.75 8.05
N ALA A 56 -7.54 11.87 7.43
CA ALA A 56 -6.59 12.83 6.85
C ALA A 56 -5.56 13.37 7.85
N ALA A 57 -5.95 13.58 9.11
CA ALA A 57 -5.08 14.07 10.17
C ALA A 57 -4.19 12.97 10.78
N ASN A 58 -4.48 11.69 10.52
CA ASN A 58 -3.77 10.57 11.13
C ASN A 58 -2.46 10.31 10.41
N ARG A 59 -1.44 9.94 11.18
CA ARG A 59 -0.26 9.21 10.66
C ARG A 59 -0.64 7.75 10.48
N ALA A 60 -0.20 7.13 9.38
CA ALA A 60 -0.42 5.70 9.16
C ALA A 60 0.14 4.86 10.32
N SER A 61 -0.53 3.77 10.71
CA SER A 61 -0.06 2.81 11.73
C SER A 61 1.40 2.40 11.48
N MET A 62 1.67 1.95 10.26
CA MET A 62 3.01 1.57 9.80
C MET A 62 4.07 2.67 9.96
N LEU A 63 3.72 3.96 9.83
CA LEU A 63 4.67 5.04 10.11
C LEU A 63 4.98 5.14 11.61
N GLN A 64 3.95 5.02 12.44
CA GLN A 64 4.11 5.06 13.91
C GLN A 64 4.93 3.87 14.42
N ASP A 65 4.79 2.70 13.80
CA ASP A 65 5.60 1.52 14.10
C ASP A 65 7.07 1.76 13.73
N LEU A 66 7.34 2.31 12.53
CA LEU A 66 8.70 2.67 12.12
C LEU A 66 9.32 3.72 13.05
N ASP A 67 8.58 4.77 13.44
CA ASP A 67 9.07 5.80 14.38
C ASP A 67 9.45 5.21 15.76
N ARG A 68 8.82 4.09 16.14
CA ARG A 68 9.04 3.40 17.42
C ARG A 68 9.99 2.21 17.30
N HIS A 69 10.59 1.99 16.13
CA HIS A 69 11.43 0.82 15.85
C HIS A 69 10.71 -0.51 16.11
N HIS A 70 9.42 -0.56 15.82
CA HIS A 70 8.61 -1.76 15.89
C HIS A 70 8.46 -2.43 14.52
N ARG A 71 8.18 -3.74 14.54
CA ARG A 71 7.75 -4.44 13.33
C ARG A 71 6.40 -3.91 12.87
N THR A 72 6.28 -3.66 11.58
CA THR A 72 5.05 -3.21 10.92
C THR A 72 4.22 -4.40 10.41
N GLU A 73 3.01 -4.10 9.95
CA GLU A 73 2.11 -5.05 9.29
C GLU A 73 2.42 -5.27 7.78
N ILE A 74 3.57 -4.82 7.27
CA ILE A 74 3.90 -4.85 5.84
C ILE A 74 3.84 -6.26 5.23
N ASP A 75 4.23 -7.28 6.00
CA ASP A 75 4.21 -8.69 5.57
C ASP A 75 2.79 -9.23 5.35
N ALA A 76 1.84 -8.74 6.15
CA ALA A 76 0.44 -9.14 6.09
C ALA A 76 -0.31 -8.38 5.00
N ILE A 77 -0.06 -7.08 4.85
CA ILE A 77 -0.74 -6.23 3.88
C ILE A 77 -0.13 -6.36 2.49
N THR A 78 1.00 -5.71 2.23
CA THR A 78 1.60 -5.69 0.88
C THR A 78 2.31 -7.00 0.56
N GLY A 79 2.90 -7.64 1.57
CA GLY A 79 3.54 -8.94 1.40
C GLY A 79 2.58 -10.04 0.95
N SER A 80 1.30 -10.00 1.36
CA SER A 80 0.31 -10.98 0.89
C SER A 80 0.01 -10.83 -0.59
N ILE A 81 -0.12 -9.59 -1.08
CA ILE A 81 -0.28 -9.27 -2.51
C ILE A 81 0.93 -9.79 -3.31
N VAL A 82 2.16 -9.48 -2.88
CA VAL A 82 3.38 -9.90 -3.57
C VAL A 82 3.49 -11.43 -3.63
N ARG A 83 3.16 -12.14 -2.53
CA ARG A 83 3.16 -13.61 -2.51
C ARG A 83 2.10 -14.20 -3.44
N ALA A 84 0.89 -13.64 -3.45
CA ALA A 84 -0.18 -14.09 -4.34
C ALA A 84 0.15 -13.83 -5.81
N ALA A 85 0.66 -12.64 -6.12
CA ALA A 85 1.14 -12.27 -7.45
C ALA A 85 2.17 -13.27 -7.99
N LYS A 86 3.13 -13.69 -7.15
CA LYS A 86 4.12 -14.70 -7.53
C LYS A 86 3.50 -16.05 -7.87
N ARG A 87 2.50 -16.52 -7.11
CA ARG A 87 1.80 -17.79 -7.39
C ARG A 87 1.07 -17.75 -8.75
N HIS A 88 0.44 -16.61 -9.05
CA HIS A 88 -0.30 -16.40 -10.29
C HIS A 88 0.53 -15.87 -11.46
N ARG A 89 1.83 -15.62 -11.25
CA ARG A 89 2.75 -15.03 -12.24
C ARG A 89 2.28 -13.66 -12.76
N ILE A 90 1.70 -12.85 -11.87
CA ILE A 90 1.23 -11.50 -12.18
C ILE A 90 2.34 -10.50 -11.79
N PRO A 91 2.76 -9.60 -12.68
CA PRO A 91 3.72 -8.56 -12.32
C PRO A 91 3.09 -7.52 -11.40
N VAL A 92 3.71 -7.27 -10.25
CA VAL A 92 3.31 -6.23 -9.29
C VAL A 92 4.50 -5.37 -8.85
N PRO A 93 5.23 -4.74 -9.80
CA PRO A 93 6.48 -4.05 -9.52
C PRO A 93 6.36 -2.96 -8.44
N LEU A 94 5.26 -2.21 -8.39
CA LEU A 94 5.11 -1.16 -7.37
C LEU A 94 4.82 -1.72 -6.00
N ASN A 95 3.92 -2.70 -5.87
CA ASN A 95 3.70 -3.36 -4.58
C ASN A 95 4.99 -4.05 -4.08
N ALA A 96 5.75 -4.69 -4.97
CA ALA A 96 7.03 -5.30 -4.63
C ALA A 96 8.07 -4.28 -4.18
N ALA A 97 8.19 -3.15 -4.88
CA ALA A 97 9.11 -2.07 -4.51
C ALA A 97 8.73 -1.44 -3.15
N LEU A 98 7.44 -1.11 -2.95
CA LEU A 98 6.97 -0.53 -1.69
C LEU A 98 7.16 -1.49 -0.52
N TYR A 99 6.90 -2.78 -0.72
CA TYR A 99 7.18 -3.84 0.25
C TYR A 99 8.66 -3.87 0.62
N ALA A 100 9.56 -3.90 -0.38
CA ALA A 100 11.00 -3.95 -0.14
C ALA A 100 11.51 -2.71 0.62
N LEU A 101 11.03 -1.52 0.27
CA LEU A 101 11.45 -0.27 0.92
C LEU A 101 11.02 -0.20 2.39
N VAL A 102 9.80 -0.62 2.72
CA VAL A 102 9.35 -0.65 4.11
C VAL A 102 10.12 -1.71 4.91
N ARG A 103 10.31 -2.91 4.34
CA ARG A 103 11.13 -3.97 4.97
C ARG A 103 12.56 -3.52 5.22
N ALA A 104 13.16 -2.76 4.31
CA ALA A 104 14.50 -2.20 4.50
C ALA A 104 14.53 -1.20 5.66
N ARG A 105 13.55 -0.29 5.74
CA ARG A 105 13.43 0.66 6.86
C ARG A 105 13.29 -0.06 8.21
N GLU A 106 12.53 -1.15 8.29
CA GLU A 106 12.41 -1.94 9.53
C GLU A 106 13.74 -2.53 10.01
N THR A 107 14.70 -2.77 9.09
CA THR A 107 16.02 -3.35 9.41
C THR A 107 17.10 -2.32 9.69
N GLU A 108 16.82 -1.02 9.53
CA GLU A 108 17.80 0.07 9.75
C GLU A 108 18.01 0.40 11.25
N PHE A 109 17.30 -0.27 12.16
CA PHE A 109 17.29 0.03 13.58
C PHE A 109 17.74 -1.16 14.44
#